data_AF-A0A4W5JZ51-F1
#
_entry.id   AF-A0A4W5JZ51-F1
#
_cell.length_a   1.000
_cell.length_b   1.000
_cell.length_c   1.000
_cell.angle_alpha   90.00
_cell.angle_beta   90.00
_cell.angle_gamma   90.00
#
_symmetry.space_group_name_H-M   'P 1'
#
loop_
_entity.id
_entity.type
_entity.pdbx_description
1 polymer ?
#
loop_
_entity_poly.entity_id
_entity_poly.type
_entity_poly.pdbx_seq_one_letter_code
_entity_poly.pdbx_strand_id
1 'polypeptide(L)'
;MVSGEISIASYNCNGLVDNKKRQSVFTWLKEKEYNIYCLQETHSTILDEVFNFDPNVQIFQTDHQGRWIILNMLLDSKQIWLINLYGPNNDDPSFFENIHKNVLTLQATLDSIIMVGDFNTVLNTSMDQKGNHTTNYHPQALKEIMNVMDILELVDIWRLKYPDLVRYTWRRLNQASRLDYFLMSCSLAPKI
;
A
#
# COMPACT_ATOMS: atom_id res chain seq x y z
N MET A 1 12.82 -20.42 11.62
CA MET A 1 11.78 -20.08 10.62
C MET A 1 12.16 -20.76 9.33
N VAL A 2 11.20 -21.36 8.64
CA VAL A 2 11.47 -22.00 7.34
C VAL A 2 11.86 -20.88 6.38
N SER A 3 13.03 -20.98 5.74
CA SER A 3 13.41 -20.10 4.63
C SER A 3 12.33 -20.21 3.55
N GLY A 4 11.54 -19.16 3.37
CA GLY A 4 10.40 -19.18 2.46
C GLY A 4 10.17 -17.81 1.86
N GLU A 5 9.61 -17.77 0.65
CA GLU A 5 9.19 -16.52 0.04
C GLU A 5 8.14 -15.82 0.93
N ILE A 6 8.38 -14.56 1.27
CA ILE A 6 7.41 -13.73 1.98
C ILE A 6 6.40 -13.19 0.98
N SER A 7 5.13 -13.35 1.31
CA SER A 7 4.01 -12.96 0.47
C SER A 7 3.12 -11.95 1.22
N ILE A 8 2.80 -10.85 0.52
CA ILE A 8 2.07 -9.70 1.09
C ILE A 8 0.87 -9.40 0.19
N ALA A 9 -0.29 -9.18 0.79
CA ALA A 9 -1.50 -8.76 0.10
C ALA A 9 -2.01 -7.42 0.62
N SER A 10 -2.60 -6.62 -0.26
CA SER A 10 -3.31 -5.39 0.10
C SER A 10 -4.79 -5.51 -0.22
N TYR A 11 -5.65 -5.01 0.67
CA TYR A 11 -7.09 -5.04 0.47
C TYR A 11 -7.82 -3.89 1.18
N ASN A 12 -8.38 -2.99 0.38
CA ASN A 12 -9.33 -2.00 0.87
C ASN A 12 -10.65 -2.70 1.24
N CYS A 13 -10.95 -2.73 2.54
CA CYS A 13 -12.06 -3.51 3.09
C CYS A 13 -13.41 -2.79 3.04
N ASN A 14 -13.42 -1.45 2.88
CA ASN A 14 -14.62 -0.60 2.94
C ASN A 14 -15.50 -0.90 4.19
N GLY A 15 -14.87 -0.95 5.36
CA GLY A 15 -15.49 -1.14 6.67
C GLY A 15 -15.41 -2.56 7.20
N LEU A 16 -15.01 -2.71 8.46
CA LEU A 16 -14.92 -3.96 9.23
C LEU A 16 -15.62 -3.86 10.60
N VAL A 17 -16.36 -2.78 10.86
CA VAL A 17 -17.12 -2.61 12.12
C VAL A 17 -18.22 -3.67 12.25
N ASP A 18 -18.90 -4.03 11.16
CA ASP A 18 -19.90 -5.09 11.18
C ASP A 18 -19.24 -6.47 11.42
N ASN A 19 -19.63 -7.15 12.50
CA ASN A 19 -19.03 -8.41 12.92
C ASN A 19 -19.19 -9.53 11.89
N LYS A 20 -20.31 -9.59 11.16
CA LYS A 20 -20.53 -10.65 10.16
C LYS A 20 -19.62 -10.45 8.95
N LYS A 21 -19.53 -9.21 8.47
CA LYS A 21 -18.60 -8.82 7.40
C LYS A 21 -17.16 -9.07 7.85
N ARG A 22 -16.77 -8.64 9.06
CA ARG A 22 -15.43 -8.89 9.61
C ARG A 22 -15.08 -10.37 9.60
N GLN A 23 -15.93 -11.23 10.16
CA GLN A 23 -15.70 -12.68 10.17
C GLN A 23 -15.55 -13.25 8.76
N SER A 24 -16.40 -12.82 7.82
CA SER A 24 -16.36 -13.27 6.43
C SER A 24 -15.06 -12.85 5.74
N VAL A 25 -14.65 -11.58 5.89
CA VAL A 25 -13.41 -11.05 5.32
C VAL A 25 -12.21 -11.79 5.90
N PHE A 26 -12.12 -11.95 7.22
CA PHE A 26 -10.97 -12.63 7.84
C PHE A 26 -10.91 -14.12 7.49
N THR A 27 -12.04 -14.78 7.31
CA THR A 27 -12.08 -16.17 6.82
C THR A 27 -11.54 -16.24 5.40
N TRP A 28 -12.03 -15.37 4.51
CA TRP A 28 -11.56 -15.28 3.13
C TRP A 28 -10.08 -14.92 3.03
N LEU A 29 -9.57 -14.02 3.87
CA LEU A 29 -8.14 -13.69 3.92
C LEU A 29 -7.33 -14.91 4.33
N LYS A 30 -7.72 -15.64 5.39
CA LYS A 30 -7.01 -16.85 5.84
C LYS A 30 -6.89 -17.92 4.74
N GLU A 31 -7.92 -18.07 3.90
CA GLU A 31 -7.90 -18.99 2.75
C GLU A 31 -6.89 -18.59 1.65
N LYS A 32 -6.34 -17.36 1.66
CA LYS A 32 -5.34 -16.92 0.69
C LYS A 32 -3.91 -17.25 1.06
N GLU A 33 -3.66 -17.63 2.31
CA GLU A 33 -2.35 -18.11 2.79
C GLU A 33 -1.18 -17.12 2.57
N TYR A 34 -1.44 -15.81 2.43
CA TYR A 34 -0.40 -14.78 2.48
C TYR A 34 0.16 -14.62 3.90
N ASN A 35 1.42 -14.20 4.00
CA ASN A 35 2.09 -13.97 5.28
C ASN A 35 1.65 -12.66 5.94
N ILE A 36 1.42 -11.61 5.14
CA ILE A 36 1.06 -10.28 5.62
C ILE A 36 -0.13 -9.74 4.84
N TYR A 37 -1.10 -9.16 5.55
CA TYR A 37 -2.26 -8.49 4.97
C TYR A 37 -2.28 -7.01 5.37
N CYS A 38 -2.25 -6.13 4.38
CA CYS A 38 -2.39 -4.68 4.52
C CYS A 38 -3.85 -4.31 4.24
N LEU A 39 -4.57 -3.87 5.26
CA LEU A 39 -5.99 -3.52 5.12
C LEU A 39 -6.17 -1.99 5.16
N GLN A 40 -7.08 -1.48 4.34
CA GLN A 40 -7.48 -0.07 4.29
C GLN A 40 -8.99 0.09 4.52
N GLU A 41 -9.42 1.31 4.84
CA GLU A 41 -10.82 1.63 5.18
C GLU A 41 -11.43 0.66 6.20
N THR A 42 -10.70 0.28 7.26
CA THR A 42 -11.25 -0.65 8.27
C THR A 42 -12.44 -0.04 9.01
N HIS A 43 -12.49 1.29 9.12
CA HIS A 43 -13.46 2.07 9.90
C HIS A 43 -13.58 1.62 11.36
N SER A 44 -12.60 0.85 11.83
CA SER A 44 -12.55 0.28 13.16
C SER A 44 -11.86 1.28 14.09
N THR A 45 -12.16 1.18 15.38
CA THR A 45 -11.53 1.98 16.43
C THR A 45 -10.63 1.10 17.29
N ILE A 46 -9.85 1.71 18.18
CA ILE A 46 -9.05 0.97 19.18
C ILE A 46 -9.91 0.02 20.04
N LEU A 47 -11.21 0.28 20.18
CA LEU A 47 -12.14 -0.56 20.94
C LEU A 47 -12.55 -1.83 20.16
N ASP A 48 -12.41 -1.80 18.84
CA ASP A 48 -12.77 -2.88 17.94
C ASP A 48 -11.61 -3.87 17.73
N GLU A 49 -10.38 -3.47 18.07
CA GLU A 49 -9.15 -4.14 17.67
C GLU A 49 -8.41 -4.73 18.88
N VAL A 50 -8.01 -6.00 18.76
CA VAL A 50 -7.11 -6.66 19.71
C VAL A 50 -5.73 -6.76 19.07
N PHE A 51 -4.79 -5.99 19.58
CA PHE A 51 -3.42 -5.99 19.08
C PHE A 51 -2.60 -7.07 19.77
N ASN A 52 -2.31 -8.14 19.05
CA ASN A 52 -1.24 -9.06 19.39
C ASN A 52 -0.06 -8.76 18.47
N PHE A 53 0.96 -8.11 19.01
CA PHE A 53 2.14 -7.75 18.24
C PHE A 53 3.08 -8.94 18.12
N ASP A 54 3.42 -9.30 16.88
CA ASP A 54 4.59 -10.14 16.60
C ASP A 54 5.83 -9.38 17.11
N PRO A 55 6.70 -10.01 17.92
CA PRO A 55 7.91 -9.35 18.44
C PRO A 55 8.87 -8.85 17.34
N ASN A 56 8.75 -9.38 16.12
CA ASN A 56 9.54 -8.94 14.96
C ASN A 56 8.92 -7.76 14.21
N VAL A 57 7.78 -7.23 14.68
CA VAL A 57 7.09 -6.09 14.07
C VAL A 57 7.03 -4.94 15.07
N GLN A 58 7.57 -3.79 14.68
CA GLN A 58 7.54 -2.57 15.47
C GLN A 58 6.75 -1.50 14.71
N ILE A 59 5.76 -0.91 15.37
CA ILE A 59 5.13 0.30 14.87
C ILE A 59 6.11 1.45 15.06
N PHE A 60 6.57 2.03 13.96
CA PHE A 60 7.43 3.20 14.01
C PHE A 60 6.60 4.48 14.11
N GLN A 61 5.57 4.59 13.26
CA GLN A 61 4.71 5.77 13.25
C GLN A 61 3.34 5.47 12.63
N THR A 62 2.33 6.19 13.10
CA THR A 62 0.96 6.15 12.57
C THR A 62 0.50 7.57 12.24
N ASP A 63 -0.36 7.68 11.22
CA ASP A 63 -1.09 8.90 10.97
C ASP A 63 -2.16 9.16 12.04
N HIS A 64 -2.39 10.43 12.37
CA HIS A 64 -3.45 10.85 13.29
C HIS A 64 -4.87 10.57 12.77
N GLN A 65 -5.08 10.50 11.45
CA GLN A 65 -6.38 10.15 10.84
C GLN A 65 -6.49 8.66 10.53
N GLY A 66 -5.49 7.85 10.89
CA GLY A 66 -5.47 6.42 10.62
C GLY A 66 -5.34 6.06 9.14
N ARG A 67 -4.79 6.96 8.30
CA ARG A 67 -4.64 6.73 6.86
C ARG A 67 -3.36 6.04 6.46
N TRP A 68 -2.33 6.06 7.29
CA TRP A 68 -1.12 5.29 7.03
C TRP A 68 -0.47 4.82 8.32
N ILE A 69 0.31 3.75 8.20
CA ILE A 69 1.14 3.18 9.27
C ILE A 69 2.49 2.78 8.68
N ILE A 70 3.56 3.14 9.37
CA ILE A 70 4.94 2.77 9.05
C ILE A 70 5.39 1.73 10.07
N LEU A 71 5.74 0.56 9.57
CA LEU A 71 6.20 -0.59 10.35
C LEU A 71 7.67 -0.87 10.03
N ASN A 72 8.43 -1.18 11.07
CA ASN A 72 9.74 -1.81 10.95
C ASN A 72 9.58 -3.32 11.23
N MET A 73 9.95 -4.16 10.27
CA MET A 73 9.81 -5.61 10.38
C MET A 73 11.17 -6.29 10.22
N LEU A 74 11.44 -7.30 11.03
CA LEU A 74 12.60 -8.18 10.87
C LEU A 74 12.15 -9.51 10.27
N LEU A 75 12.29 -9.66 8.96
CA LEU A 75 11.92 -10.88 8.23
C LEU A 75 13.15 -11.57 7.65
N ASP A 76 13.38 -12.84 7.96
CA ASP A 76 14.54 -13.63 7.53
C ASP A 76 15.89 -12.90 7.73
N SER A 77 16.06 -12.30 8.91
CA SER A 77 17.24 -11.49 9.27
C SER A 77 17.47 -10.25 8.40
N LYS A 78 16.50 -9.88 7.54
CA LYS A 78 16.48 -8.63 6.79
C LYS A 78 15.47 -7.67 7.41
N GLN A 79 15.92 -6.44 7.64
CA GLN A 79 15.05 -5.37 8.07
C GLN A 79 14.23 -4.88 6.86
N ILE A 80 12.91 -4.75 7.01
CA ILE A 80 11.96 -4.29 5.99
C ILE A 80 11.07 -3.21 6.59
N TRP A 81 10.96 -2.08 5.87
CA TRP A 81 10.08 -0.98 6.19
C TRP A 81 8.81 -1.09 5.36
N LEU A 82 7.69 -1.40 6.02
CA LEU A 82 6.39 -1.54 5.38
C LEU A 82 5.53 -0.31 5.68
N ILE A 83 5.12 0.40 4.64
CA ILE A 83 4.21 1.54 4.70
C ILE A 83 2.88 1.10 4.09
N ASN A 84 1.89 0.85 4.95
CA ASN A 84 0.51 0.61 4.52
C ASN A 84 -0.23 1.96 4.49
N LEU A 85 -0.83 2.33 3.37
CA LEU A 85 -1.50 3.63 3.21
C LEU A 85 -2.90 3.54 2.56
N TYR A 86 -3.70 4.56 2.85
CA TYR A 86 -4.96 4.89 2.23
C TYR A 86 -4.92 6.38 1.84
N GLY A 87 -4.67 6.63 0.57
CA GLY A 87 -4.52 7.97 -0.01
C GLY A 87 -5.81 8.79 0.06
N PRO A 88 -5.70 10.12 0.06
CA PRO A 88 -6.85 11.01 0.07
C PRO A 88 -7.70 10.93 -1.22
N ASN A 89 -9.01 11.12 -1.07
CA ASN A 89 -9.96 11.25 -2.19
C ASN A 89 -9.88 12.61 -2.91
N ASN A 90 -9.11 13.56 -2.36
CA ASN A 90 -8.84 14.87 -2.95
C ASN A 90 -7.38 14.93 -3.42
N ASP A 91 -7.11 15.84 -4.38
CA ASP A 91 -5.75 16.10 -4.88
C ASP A 91 -4.90 16.81 -3.80
N ASP A 92 -4.38 16.04 -2.85
CA ASP A 92 -3.60 16.50 -1.72
C ASP A 92 -2.18 15.91 -1.74
N PRO A 93 -1.18 16.65 -2.25
CA PRO A 93 0.21 16.20 -2.26
C PRO A 93 0.82 16.15 -0.86
N SER A 94 0.30 16.95 0.10
CA SER A 94 0.91 17.05 1.44
C SER A 94 0.83 15.72 2.20
N PHE A 95 -0.16 14.89 1.89
CA PHE A 95 -0.27 13.52 2.40
C PHE A 95 0.99 12.69 2.08
N PHE A 96 1.41 12.65 0.82
CA PHE A 96 2.56 11.88 0.37
C PHE A 96 3.88 12.52 0.79
N GLU A 97 3.95 13.86 0.78
CA GLU A 97 5.09 14.61 1.32
C GLU A 97 5.34 14.27 2.80
N ASN A 98 4.27 14.16 3.60
CA ASN A 98 4.38 13.80 5.01
C ASN A 98 4.87 12.36 5.21
N ILE A 99 4.39 11.40 4.40
CA ILE A 99 4.92 10.02 4.44
C ILE A 99 6.42 10.03 4.14
N HIS A 100 6.81 10.69 3.06
CA HIS A 100 8.21 10.80 2.65
C HIS A 100 9.10 11.41 3.74
N LYS A 101 8.69 12.53 4.36
CA LYS A 101 9.43 13.15 5.47
C LYS A 101 9.68 12.16 6.61
N ASN A 102 8.66 11.40 7.01
CA ASN A 102 8.81 10.39 8.06
C ASN A 102 9.72 9.23 7.62
N VAL A 103 9.61 8.78 6.37
CA VAL A 103 10.50 7.75 5.81
C VAL A 103 11.97 8.21 5.77
N LEU A 104 12.25 9.48 5.51
CA LEU A 104 13.62 10.01 5.56
C LEU A 104 14.20 10.08 6.97
N THR A 105 13.37 10.11 8.02
CA THR A 105 13.86 10.05 9.41
C THR A 105 14.27 8.65 9.85
N LEU A 106 13.93 7.64 9.05
CA LEU A 106 14.27 6.26 9.37
C LEU A 106 15.78 6.08 9.23
N GLN A 107 16.38 5.26 10.09
CA GLN A 107 17.68 4.63 9.82
C GLN A 107 17.54 3.52 8.75
N ALA A 108 16.62 3.69 7.81
CA ALA A 108 16.34 2.73 6.76
C ALA A 108 17.48 2.77 5.74
N THR A 109 17.94 1.60 5.34
CA THR A 109 18.57 1.47 4.04
C THR A 109 17.48 1.68 2.98
N LEU A 110 17.74 2.48 1.94
CA LEU A 110 16.82 2.67 0.82
C LEU A 110 16.46 1.35 0.11
N ASP A 111 17.17 0.26 0.41
CA ASP A 111 17.02 -1.09 -0.12
C ASP A 111 15.97 -2.00 0.53
N SER A 112 15.12 -1.46 1.40
CA SER A 112 14.20 -2.30 2.18
C SER A 112 12.79 -1.72 2.38
N ILE A 113 12.36 -0.84 1.48
CA ILE A 113 11.08 -0.15 1.60
C ILE A 113 10.01 -0.85 0.73
N ILE A 114 8.85 -1.09 1.33
CA ILE A 114 7.62 -1.52 0.65
C ILE A 114 6.53 -0.52 1.02
N MET A 115 6.09 0.28 0.05
CA MET A 115 4.92 1.14 0.16
C MET A 115 3.75 0.49 -0.57
N VAL A 116 2.67 0.24 0.14
CA VAL A 116 1.54 -0.55 -0.32
C VAL A 116 0.23 0.05 0.13
N GLY A 117 -0.80 -0.08 -0.71
CA GLY A 117 -2.15 0.28 -0.33
C GLY A 117 -2.93 0.87 -1.48
N ASP A 118 -4.02 1.54 -1.13
CA ASP A 118 -4.86 2.30 -2.04
C ASP A 118 -4.35 3.74 -2.06
N PHE A 119 -3.74 4.16 -3.17
CA PHE A 119 -3.17 5.51 -3.31
C PHE A 119 -4.23 6.54 -3.68
N ASN A 120 -5.45 6.11 -4.03
CA ASN A 120 -6.51 6.94 -4.61
C ASN A 120 -6.06 7.80 -5.80
N THR A 121 -4.92 7.49 -6.43
CA THR A 121 -4.30 8.27 -7.50
C THR A 121 -3.78 7.34 -8.58
N VAL A 122 -4.09 7.65 -9.83
CA VAL A 122 -3.63 6.87 -10.99
C VAL A 122 -2.19 7.24 -11.34
N LEU A 123 -1.28 6.27 -11.51
CA LEU A 123 0.11 6.56 -11.91
C LEU A 123 0.26 6.77 -13.41
N ASN A 124 -0.39 5.93 -14.24
CA ASN A 124 -0.34 6.04 -15.70
C ASN A 124 -1.75 6.08 -16.29
N THR A 125 -2.27 7.27 -16.60
CA THR A 125 -3.64 7.45 -17.12
C THR A 125 -3.94 6.66 -18.39
N SER A 126 -2.93 6.39 -19.24
CA SER A 126 -3.13 5.63 -20.48
C SER A 126 -3.37 4.12 -20.26
N MET A 127 -2.81 3.57 -19.17
CA MET A 127 -2.82 2.13 -18.89
C MET A 127 -3.71 1.77 -17.69
N ASP A 128 -3.83 2.69 -16.74
CA ASP A 128 -4.41 2.48 -15.43
C ASP A 128 -5.76 3.17 -15.26
N GLN A 129 -6.31 3.77 -16.33
CA GLN A 129 -7.62 4.42 -16.32
C GLN A 129 -8.43 4.00 -17.53
N LYS A 130 -9.74 3.78 -17.31
CA LYS A 130 -10.74 3.54 -18.34
C LYS A 130 -11.93 4.47 -18.13
N GLY A 131 -12.36 5.10 -19.21
CA GLY A 131 -13.50 6.01 -19.23
C GLY A 131 -13.25 7.16 -20.19
N ASN A 132 -14.09 8.19 -20.14
CA ASN A 132 -13.97 9.37 -21.00
C ASN A 132 -13.01 10.44 -20.42
N HIS A 133 -12.22 10.09 -19.42
CA HIS A 133 -11.36 11.02 -18.72
C HIS A 133 -10.04 11.13 -19.48
N THR A 134 -9.70 12.36 -19.89
CA THR A 134 -8.47 12.65 -20.64
C THR A 134 -7.31 13.04 -19.71
N THR A 135 -7.57 13.27 -18.43
CA THR A 135 -6.61 13.80 -17.46
C THR A 135 -6.68 13.07 -16.12
N ASN A 136 -5.58 13.08 -15.39
CA ASN A 136 -5.56 12.62 -14.01
C ASN A 136 -6.38 13.56 -13.13
N TYR A 137 -7.19 13.00 -12.23
CA TYR A 137 -7.97 13.77 -11.26
C TYR A 137 -7.12 14.38 -10.15
N HIS A 138 -5.98 13.76 -9.84
CA HIS A 138 -5.09 14.16 -8.76
C HIS A 138 -3.67 14.46 -9.28
N PRO A 139 -3.50 15.49 -10.12
CA PRO A 139 -2.21 15.79 -10.75
C PRO A 139 -1.13 16.22 -9.75
N GLN A 140 -1.48 16.88 -8.65
CA GLN A 140 -0.49 17.31 -7.65
C GLN A 140 -0.04 16.14 -6.79
N ALA A 141 -0.97 15.29 -6.34
CA ALA A 141 -0.63 14.05 -5.66
C ALA A 141 0.18 13.11 -6.57
N LEU A 142 -0.16 12.98 -7.86
CA LEU A 142 0.66 12.22 -8.82
C LEU A 142 2.09 12.74 -8.87
N LYS A 143 2.26 14.06 -8.97
CA LYS A 143 3.59 14.68 -9.00
C LYS A 143 4.39 14.34 -7.75
N GLU A 144 3.77 14.41 -6.56
CA GLU A 144 4.43 14.08 -5.31
C GLU A 144 4.74 12.58 -5.21
N ILE A 145 3.82 11.69 -5.59
CA ILE A 145 4.09 10.25 -5.61
C ILE A 145 5.28 9.92 -6.51
N MET A 146 5.36 10.51 -7.71
CA MET A 146 6.50 10.32 -8.62
C MET A 146 7.81 10.84 -8.01
N ASN A 147 7.78 11.98 -7.31
CA ASN A 147 8.93 12.52 -6.60
C ASN A 147 9.39 11.59 -5.46
N VAL A 148 8.45 11.05 -4.68
CA VAL A 148 8.73 10.07 -3.62
C VAL A 148 9.31 8.77 -4.19
N MET A 149 8.79 8.29 -5.32
CA MET A 149 9.34 7.13 -6.01
C MET A 149 10.77 7.35 -6.47
N ASP A 150 11.09 8.53 -7.01
CA ASP A 150 12.44 8.88 -7.45
C ASP A 150 13.42 8.97 -6.27
N ILE A 151 13.07 9.73 -5.23
CA ILE A 151 13.95 9.95 -4.06
C ILE A 151 14.22 8.66 -3.29
N LEU A 152 13.20 7.80 -3.16
CA LEU A 152 13.31 6.54 -2.41
C LEU A 152 13.67 5.34 -3.30
N GLU A 153 13.97 5.57 -4.58
CA GLU A 153 14.30 4.53 -5.57
C GLU A 153 13.26 3.39 -5.65
N LEU A 154 11.98 3.75 -5.55
CA LEU A 154 10.85 2.82 -5.59
C LEU A 154 10.34 2.63 -7.00
N VAL A 155 9.93 1.40 -7.31
CA VAL A 155 9.32 1.05 -8.58
C VAL A 155 7.94 0.43 -8.38
N ASP A 156 7.03 0.70 -9.30
CA ASP A 156 5.76 -0.03 -9.40
C ASP A 156 6.02 -1.45 -9.91
N ILE A 157 6.03 -2.41 -9.00
CA ILE A 157 6.38 -3.81 -9.29
C ILE A 157 5.37 -4.48 -10.21
N TRP A 158 4.09 -4.11 -10.08
CA TRP A 158 3.07 -4.66 -10.95
C TRP A 158 3.33 -4.27 -12.39
N ARG A 159 3.63 -2.98 -12.63
CA ARG A 159 3.94 -2.47 -13.97
C ARG A 159 5.29 -2.99 -14.47
N LEU A 160 6.28 -3.14 -13.59
CA LEU A 160 7.58 -3.73 -13.94
C LEU A 160 7.42 -5.18 -14.44
N LYS A 161 6.60 -5.99 -13.77
CA LYS A 161 6.35 -7.39 -14.15
C LYS A 161 5.41 -7.54 -15.35
N TYR A 162 4.44 -6.64 -15.49
CA TYR A 162 3.42 -6.70 -16.53
C TYR A 162 3.30 -5.36 -17.28
N PRO A 163 4.32 -4.99 -18.08
CA PRO A 163 4.42 -3.66 -18.69
C PRO A 163 3.20 -3.28 -19.52
N ASP A 164 2.73 -4.20 -20.36
CA ASP A 164 1.64 -3.94 -21.31
C ASP A 164 0.25 -4.40 -20.80
N LEU A 165 0.19 -5.03 -19.63
CA LEU A 165 -1.07 -5.59 -19.15
C LEU A 165 -1.95 -4.50 -18.52
N VAL A 166 -3.12 -4.30 -19.09
CA VAL A 166 -4.15 -3.40 -18.55
C VAL A 166 -5.00 -4.15 -17.52
N ARG A 167 -4.95 -3.70 -16.26
CA ARG A 167 -5.74 -4.20 -15.13
C ARG A 167 -6.12 -3.04 -14.22
N TYR A 168 -7.24 -3.20 -13.52
CA TYR A 168 -7.83 -2.19 -12.66
C TYR A 168 -8.18 -2.84 -11.33
N THR A 169 -8.11 -2.07 -10.25
CA THR A 169 -8.42 -2.51 -8.89
C THR A 169 -9.69 -1.87 -8.36
N TRP A 170 -10.12 -0.76 -8.97
CA TRP A 170 -11.37 -0.09 -8.71
C TRP A 170 -12.24 -0.01 -9.97
N ARG A 171 -13.57 -0.17 -9.81
CA ARG A 171 -14.55 -0.08 -10.90
C ARG A 171 -15.87 0.50 -10.41
N ARG A 172 -16.48 1.35 -11.24
CA ARG A 172 -17.86 1.83 -11.07
C ARG A 172 -18.48 2.14 -12.43
N LEU A 173 -19.60 1.49 -12.74
CA LEU A 173 -20.29 1.63 -14.03
C LEU A 173 -19.32 1.39 -15.21
N ASN A 174 -19.18 2.38 -16.09
CA ASN A 174 -18.30 2.34 -17.26
C ASN A 174 -16.88 2.86 -16.99
N GLN A 175 -16.55 3.15 -15.73
CA GLN A 175 -15.25 3.67 -15.30
C GLN A 175 -14.48 2.62 -14.52
N ALA A 176 -13.16 2.57 -14.74
CA ALA A 176 -12.26 1.71 -13.99
C ALA A 176 -10.90 2.39 -13.83
N SER A 177 -10.26 2.16 -12.67
CA SER A 177 -8.94 2.70 -12.38
C SER A 177 -8.11 1.66 -11.63
N ARG A 178 -6.79 1.67 -11.82
CA ARG A 178 -5.86 1.04 -10.88
C ARG A 178 -5.48 2.09 -9.84
N LEU A 179 -5.85 1.83 -8.59
CA LEU A 179 -5.62 2.73 -7.45
C LEU A 179 -4.76 2.06 -6.38
N ASP A 180 -4.67 0.73 -6.40
CA ASP A 180 -3.90 -0.05 -5.45
C ASP A 180 -2.54 -0.43 -6.04
N TYR A 181 -1.47 -0.15 -5.30
CA TYR A 181 -0.10 -0.31 -5.75
C TYR A 181 0.76 -1.02 -4.71
N PHE A 182 1.79 -1.70 -5.21
CA PHE A 182 2.99 -2.04 -4.47
C PHE A 182 4.15 -1.28 -5.11
N LEU A 183 4.65 -0.26 -4.41
CA LEU A 183 5.87 0.46 -4.75
C LEU A 183 6.97 -0.05 -3.83
N MET A 184 8.07 -0.59 -4.36
CA MET A 184 9.15 -1.09 -3.51
C MET A 184 10.53 -0.80 -4.10
N SER A 185 11.54 -0.83 -3.23
CA SER A 185 12.94 -0.78 -3.62
C SER A 185 13.28 -1.91 -4.59
N CYS A 186 14.00 -1.62 -5.67
CA CYS A 186 14.37 -2.63 -6.68
C CYS A 186 15.14 -3.82 -6.07
N SER A 187 15.89 -3.62 -5.00
CA SER A 187 16.62 -4.69 -4.29
C SER A 187 15.73 -5.67 -3.52
N LEU A 188 14.45 -5.35 -3.33
CA LEU A 188 13.42 -6.28 -2.87
C LEU A 188 12.61 -6.90 -4.00
N ALA A 189 12.67 -6.34 -5.20
CA ALA A 189 11.96 -6.89 -6.35
C ALA A 189 12.47 -8.31 -6.64
N PRO A 190 11.59 -9.26 -6.99
CA PRO A 190 12.02 -10.54 -7.53
C PRO A 190 13.02 -10.28 -8.67
N LYS A 191 14.13 -11.02 -8.71
CA LYS A 191 15.03 -10.95 -9.87
C LYS A 191 14.22 -11.39 -11.10
N ILE A 192 13.89 -10.43 -11.96
CA ILE A 192 13.15 -10.65 -13.22
C ILE A 192 14.13 -11.18 -14.26
#